data_AF-A0A5B2WN30-F1
#
_entry.id   AF-A0A5B2WN30-F1
#
_cell.length_a   1.000
_cell.length_b   1.000
_cell.length_c   1.000
_cell.angle_alpha   90.00
_cell.angle_beta   90.00
_cell.angle_gamma   90.00
#
_symmetry.space_group_name_H-M   'P 1'
#
loop_
_entity.id
_entity.type
_entity.pdbx_description
1 polymer ?
#
loop_
_entity_poly.entity_id
_entity_poly.type
_entity_poly.pdbx_seq_one_letter_code
_entity_poly.pdbx_strand_id
1 'polypeptide(L)' 'MRTIRIDLPDHAGDEQVAGLAHALWAVVATTGLAAESTITVDERLTDSQLNAAFDTAAEHYPWGP' A
#
# COMPACT_ATOMS: atom_id res chain seq x y z
N MET A 1 16.10 2.68 10.65
CA MET A 1 14.90 2.33 9.87
C MET A 1 14.24 3.65 9.45
N ARG A 2 13.92 3.82 8.17
CA ARG A 2 13.25 5.05 7.67
C ARG A 2 11.74 4.81 7.62
N THR A 3 10.96 5.78 8.06
CA THR A 3 9.49 5.68 8.09
C THR A 3 8.90 6.58 7.02
N ILE A 4 8.00 6.02 6.23
CA ILE A 4 7.17 6.75 5.27
C ILE A 4 5.75 6.74 5.82
N ARG A 5 5.26 7.93 6.19
CA ARG A 5 3.89 8.13 6.66
C ARG A 5 3.05 8.73 5.55
N ILE A 6 1.86 8.17 5.36
CA ILE A 6 0.87 8.67 4.41
C ILE A 6 -0.39 8.97 5.21
N ASP A 7 -0.74 10.25 5.25
CA ASP A 7 -1.99 10.73 5.83
C ASP A 7 -3.03 10.82 4.71
N LEU A 8 -4.16 10.13 4.88
CA LEU A 8 -5.21 10.07 3.87
C LEU A 8 -6.46 10.81 4.34
N PRO A 9 -7.26 11.35 3.40
CA PRO A 9 -8.51 11.95 3.77
C PRO A 9 -9.45 10.93 4.43
N ASP A 10 -10.16 11.34 5.48
CA ASP A 10 -11.09 10.48 6.23
C ASP A 10 -12.19 9.84 5.36
N HIS A 11 -12.49 10.46 4.21
CA HIS A 11 -13.49 9.98 3.26
C HIS A 11 -12.97 8.94 2.26
N ALA A 12 -11.67 8.63 2.27
CA ALA A 12 -11.11 7.58 1.42
C ALA A 12 -11.59 6.22 1.91
N GLY A 13 -12.15 5.39 1.03
CA GLY A 13 -12.52 4.01 1.32
C GLY A 13 -11.32 3.09 1.46
N ASP A 14 -11.48 1.95 2.12
CA ASP A 14 -10.38 1.03 2.43
C ASP A 14 -9.63 0.54 1.19
N GLU A 15 -10.34 0.30 0.08
CA GLU A 15 -9.74 -0.09 -1.20
C GLU A 15 -8.82 1.00 -1.78
N GLN A 16 -9.24 2.27 -1.68
CA GLN A 16 -8.47 3.41 -2.16
C GLN A 16 -7.21 3.62 -1.31
N VAL A 17 -7.35 3.44 0.01
CA VAL A 17 -6.25 3.50 0.96
C VAL A 17 -5.22 2.41 0.66
N ALA A 18 -5.67 1.17 0.48
CA ALA A 18 -4.79 0.06 0.15
C ALA A 18 -4.12 0.24 -1.22
N GLY A 19 -4.87 0.63 -2.26
CA GLY A 19 -4.32 0.86 -3.59
C GLY A 19 -3.21 1.93 -3.58
N LEU A 20 -3.40 3.02 -2.84
CA LEU A 20 -2.37 4.05 -2.70
C LEU A 20 -1.15 3.55 -1.91
N ALA A 21 -1.37 2.83 -0.81
CA ALA A 21 -0.30 2.23 0.00
C ALA A 21 0.62 1.35 -0.86
N HIS A 22 0.02 0.47 -1.66
CA HIS A 22 0.74 -0.43 -2.57
C HIS A 22 1.44 0.30 -3.70
N ALA A 23 0.80 1.30 -4.32
CA ALA A 23 1.43 2.11 -5.36
C ALA A 23 2.68 2.84 -4.83
N LEU A 24 2.60 3.44 -3.64
CA LEU A 24 3.73 4.13 -3.03
C LEU A 24 4.82 3.16 -2.58
N TRP A 25 4.45 2.00 -2.03
CA TRP A 25 5.43 0.97 -1.69
C TRP A 25 6.17 0.43 -2.92
N ALA A 26 5.47 0.25 -4.05
CA ALA A 26 6.10 -0.15 -5.31
C ALA A 26 7.17 0.86 -5.75
N VAL A 27 6.90 2.16 -5.64
CA VAL A 27 7.90 3.21 -5.91
C VAL A 27 9.12 3.04 -4.98
N VAL A 28 8.91 2.88 -3.68
CA VAL A 28 10.00 2.67 -2.72
C VAL A 28 10.81 1.43 -3.07
N ALA A 29 10.15 0.33 -3.42
CA ALA A 29 10.80 -0.92 -3.83
C ALA A 29 11.71 -0.72 -5.05
N THR A 30 11.28 0.05 -6.05
CA THR A 30 12.12 0.32 -7.25
C THR A 30 13.40 1.11 -6.95
N THR A 31 13.48 1.79 -5.80
CA THR A 31 14.68 2.53 -5.39
C THR A 31 15.71 1.67 -4.65
N GLY A 32 15.39 0.42 -4.33
CA GLY A 32 16.23 -0.46 -3.50
C GLY A 32 16.17 -0.14 -1.99
N LEU A 33 15.36 0.84 -1.58
CA LEU A 33 15.25 1.29 -0.18
C LEU A 33 14.23 0.50 0.64
N ALA A 34 13.46 -0.40 0.03
CA ALA A 34 12.40 -1.15 0.71
C ALA A 34 12.89 -1.96 1.91
N ALA A 35 14.08 -2.58 1.83
CA ALA A 35 14.64 -3.37 2.92
C ALA A 35 14.98 -2.53 4.18
N GLU A 36 15.13 -1.20 4.03
CA GLU A 36 15.45 -0.27 5.11
C GLU A 36 14.26 0.60 5.53
N SER A 37 13.11 0.40 4.90
CA SER A 37 11.95 1.27 5.00
C SER A 37 10.74 0.55 5.57
N THR A 38 9.85 1.32 6.17
CA THR A 38 8.51 0.87 6.55
C THR A 38 7.48 1.90 6.09
N ILE A 39 6.30 1.44 5.73
CA ILE A 39 5.16 2.25 5.36
C ILE A 39 4.09 2.10 6.45
N THR A 40 3.58 3.22 6.94
CA THR A 40 2.47 3.25 7.89
C THR A 40 1.35 4.07 7.30
N VAL A 41 0.16 3.47 7.22
CA VAL A 41 -1.02 4.09 6.62
C VAL A 41 -2.07 4.26 7.70
N ASP A 42 -2.01 5.42 8.34
CA ASP A 42 -3.00 5.99 9.27
C ASP A 42 -3.55 5.06 10.36
N GLU A 43 -2.87 3.95 10.66
CA GLU A 43 -3.27 2.88 11.60
C GLU A 43 -4.69 2.30 11.36
N ARG A 44 -5.32 2.66 10.23
CA ARG A 44 -6.71 2.34 9.93
C ARG A 44 -6.89 0.91 9.45
N LEU A 45 -5.90 0.42 8.71
CA LEU A 45 -5.89 -0.93 8.14
C LEU A 45 -4.72 -1.72 8.72
N THR A 46 -4.99 -2.97 9.08
CA THR A 46 -3.94 -3.94 9.40
C THR A 46 -3.20 -4.36 8.13
N ASP A 47 -1.99 -4.88 8.28
CA ASP A 47 -1.21 -5.46 7.17
C ASP A 47 -2.02 -6.52 6.40
N SER A 48 -2.83 -7.32 7.09
CA SER A 48 -3.67 -8.34 6.45
C SER A 48 -4.76 -7.72 5.57
N GLN A 49 -5.35 -6.60 5.97
CA GLN A 49 -6.35 -5.89 5.17
C GLN A 49 -5.72 -5.21 3.96
N LEU A 50 -4.53 -4.62 4.13
CA LEU A 50 -3.76 -4.05 3.02
C LEU A 50 -3.41 -5.13 1.98
N ASN A 51 -2.96 -6.32 2.42
CA ASN A 51 -2.64 -7.42 1.51
C ASN A 51 -3.88 -7.96 0.80
N ALA A 52 -4.99 -8.19 1.50
CA ALA A 52 -6.23 -8.66 0.88
C ALA A 52 -6.74 -7.69 -0.20
N ALA A 53 -6.68 -6.38 0.06
CA ALA A 53 -7.09 -5.38 -0.92
C ALA A 53 -6.15 -5.34 -2.15
N PHE A 54 -4.85 -5.63 -1.98
CA PHE A 54 -3.94 -5.80 -3.10
C PHE A 54 -4.28 -7.02 -3.93
N ASP A 55 -4.55 -8.16 -3.30
CA ASP A 55 -4.92 -9.40 -4.00
C ASP A 55 -6.16 -9.15 -4.87
N THR A 56 -7.20 -8.51 -4.30
CA THR A 56 -8.40 -8.10 -5.05
C THR A 56 -8.07 -7.14 -6.20
N ALA A 57 -7.19 -6.15 -5.99
CA ALA A 57 -6.81 -5.23 -7.07
C ALA A 57 -6.01 -5.93 -8.19
N ALA A 58 -5.15 -6.89 -7.83
CA ALA A 58 -4.32 -7.64 -8.77
C ALA A 58 -5.15 -8.53 -9.71
N GLU A 59 -6.33 -9.01 -9.26
CA GLU A 59 -7.29 -9.73 -10.11
C GLU A 59 -7.77 -8.90 -11.32
N HIS A 60 -7.71 -7.57 -11.21
CA HIS A 60 -8.14 -6.65 -12.27
C HIS A 60 -7.00 -6.20 -13.18
N TYR A 61 -5.76 -6.64 -12.95
CA TYR A 61 -4.64 -6.27 -13.82
C TYR A 61 -4.77 -6.94 -15.20
N PRO A 62 -4.52 -6.19 -16.30
CA PRO A 62 -4.64 -6.74 -17.65
C PRO A 62 -3.57 -7.78 -17.97
N TRP A 63 -2.55 -7.90 -17.10
CA TRP A 63 -1.53 -8.94 -17.08
C TRP A 63 -1.69 -9.86 -15.87
N GLY A 64 -2.94 -10.12 -15.45
CA GLY A 64 -3.26 -11.08 -14.39
C GLY A 64 -2.50 -12.41 -14.55
N PRO A 65 -2.37 -13.18 -13.46
CA PRO A 65 -1.38 -14.27 -13.33
C PRO A 65 -1.26 -15.19 -14.55
#